data_AF-A0A6C2C2F1-F1
#
_entry.id   AF-A0A6C2C2F1-F1
#
_cell.length_a   1.000
_cell.length_b   1.000
_cell.length_c   1.000
_cell.angle_alpha   90.00
_cell.angle_beta   90.00
_cell.angle_gamma   90.00
#
_symmetry.space_group_name_H-M   'P 1'
#
loop_
_entity.id
_entity.type
_entity.pdbx_description
1 polymer ?
#
loop_
_entity_poly.entity_id
_entity_poly.type
_entity_poly.pdbx_seq_one_letter_code
_entity_poly.pdbx_strand_id
1 'polypeptide(L)'
;MVKDKSLANALKSWRMERQFSVQAAADYAQMKRQTFARFENRSGGEPSSENMLRMAKILDVDPEEILRLAKFDKQCRAKQKDQQA
;
A
#
# COMPACT_ATOMS: atom_id res chain seq x y z
N MET A 1 -14.03 0.40 -5.34
CA MET A 1 -14.28 0.26 -3.88
C MET A 1 -13.25 -0.70 -3.30
N VAL A 2 -12.39 -0.22 -2.40
CA VAL A 2 -11.34 -1.05 -1.79
C VAL A 2 -12.00 -2.05 -0.84
N LYS A 3 -11.94 -3.35 -1.17
CA LYS A 3 -12.57 -4.42 -0.38
C LYS A 3 -11.85 -4.73 0.92
N ASP A 4 -10.58 -4.32 1.03
CA ASP A 4 -9.72 -4.59 2.16
C ASP A 4 -9.41 -3.32 2.96
N LYS A 5 -9.37 -3.42 4.29
CA LYS A 5 -8.97 -2.30 5.17
C LYS A 5 -7.46 -2.03 5.16
N SER A 6 -6.70 -2.71 4.30
CA SER A 6 -5.23 -2.75 4.28
C SER A 6 -4.68 -2.17 2.98
N LEU A 7 -3.73 -1.23 3.07
CA LEU A 7 -3.07 -0.64 1.91
C LEU A 7 -2.25 -1.70 1.17
N ALA A 8 -1.54 -2.54 1.92
CA ALA A 8 -0.77 -3.64 1.39
C ALA A 8 -1.63 -4.61 0.55
N ASN A 9 -2.78 -5.02 1.08
CA ASN A 9 -3.67 -5.91 0.35
C ASN A 9 -4.29 -5.21 -0.87
N ALA A 10 -4.70 -3.94 -0.75
CA ALA A 10 -5.27 -3.18 -1.85
C ALA A 10 -4.29 -3.09 -3.04
N LEU A 11 -3.04 -2.72 -2.77
CA LEU A 11 -1.98 -2.65 -3.78
C LEU A 11 -1.69 -4.03 -4.40
N LYS A 12 -1.60 -5.07 -3.56
CA LYS A 12 -1.31 -6.44 -4.01
C LYS A 12 -2.43 -6.99 -4.89
N SER A 13 -3.69 -6.82 -4.49
CA SER A 13 -4.85 -7.24 -5.28
C SER A 13 -4.89 -6.50 -6.62
N TRP A 14 -4.73 -5.17 -6.60
CA TRP A 14 -4.67 -4.36 -7.82
C TRP A 14 -3.57 -4.83 -8.79
N ARG A 15 -2.37 -5.13 -8.26
CA ARG A 15 -1.24 -5.64 -9.03
C ARG A 15 -1.52 -7.01 -9.63
N MET A 16 -2.06 -7.93 -8.84
CA MET A 16 -2.32 -9.31 -9.26
C MET A 16 -3.46 -9.40 -10.28
N GLU A 17 -4.52 -8.61 -10.13
CA GLU A 17 -5.61 -8.49 -11.11
C GLU A 17 -5.12 -8.04 -12.49
N ARG A 18 -4.07 -7.20 -12.52
CA ARG A 18 -3.42 -6.71 -13.75
C ARG A 18 -2.25 -7.58 -14.22
N GLN A 19 -1.96 -8.68 -13.51
CA GLN A 19 -0.84 -9.58 -13.78
C GLN A 19 0.52 -8.86 -13.84
N PHE A 20 0.66 -7.77 -13.08
CA PHE A 20 1.90 -7.00 -13.06
C PHE A 20 2.94 -7.63 -12.13
N SER A 21 4.20 -7.62 -12.58
CA SER A 21 5.33 -7.80 -11.68
C SER A 21 5.42 -6.60 -10.72
N VAL A 22 6.12 -6.76 -9.60
CA VAL A 22 6.33 -5.64 -8.65
C VAL A 22 7.04 -4.46 -9.31
N GLN A 23 7.97 -4.73 -10.24
CA GLN A 23 8.66 -3.69 -11.01
C GLN A 23 7.67 -2.96 -11.93
N ALA A 24 6.89 -3.69 -12.72
CA ALA A 24 5.91 -3.10 -13.64
C ALA A 24 4.85 -2.25 -12.91
N ALA A 25 4.37 -2.74 -11.76
CA ALA A 25 3.43 -1.99 -10.92
C ALA A 25 4.05 -0.69 -10.35
N ALA A 26 5.31 -0.76 -9.91
CA ALA A 26 6.03 0.40 -9.42
C ALA A 26 6.26 1.44 -10.53
N ASP A 27 6.65 1.00 -11.72
CA ASP A 27 6.84 1.88 -12.88
C ASP A 27 5.52 2.54 -13.28
N TYR A 28 4.42 1.78 -13.30
CA TYR A 28 3.07 2.30 -13.55
C TYR A 28 2.64 3.34 -12.51
N ALA A 29 2.92 3.08 -11.23
CA ALA A 29 2.68 4.03 -10.14
C ALA A 29 3.72 5.17 -10.09
N GLN A 30 4.71 5.17 -10.99
CA GLN A 30 5.85 6.09 -11.03
C GLN A 30 6.70 6.09 -9.73
N MET A 31 6.68 4.99 -8.98
CA MET A 31 7.38 4.81 -7.71
C MET A 31 8.63 3.95 -7.89
N LYS A 32 9.61 4.11 -6.99
CA LYS A 32 10.73 3.15 -6.91
C LYS A 32 10.19 1.77 -6.55
N ARG A 33 10.69 0.71 -7.21
CA ARG A 33 10.32 -0.69 -6.93
C ARG A 33 10.35 -1.04 -5.44
N GLN A 34 11.43 -0.66 -4.75
CA GLN A 34 11.56 -0.95 -3.32
C GLN A 34 10.50 -0.24 -2.48
N THR A 35 10.13 0.99 -2.83
CA THR A 35 9.09 1.75 -2.13
C THR A 35 7.73 1.08 -2.30
N PHE A 36 7.37 0.72 -3.53
CA PHE A 36 6.12 0.01 -3.82
C PHE A 36 6.07 -1.33 -3.07
N ALA A 37 7.15 -2.11 -3.14
CA ALA A 37 7.27 -3.39 -2.43
C ALA A 37 7.15 -3.26 -0.91
N ARG A 38 7.65 -2.17 -0.31
CA ARG A 38 7.49 -1.93 1.14
C ARG A 38 6.03 -1.70 1.53
N PHE A 39 5.26 -0.99 0.71
CA PHE A 39 3.82 -0.83 0.96
C PHE A 39 3.05 -2.13 0.79
N GLU A 40 3.32 -2.92 -0.26
CA GLU A 40 2.70 -4.25 -0.42
C GLU A 40 3.02 -5.23 0.72
N ASN A 41 4.14 -5.04 1.41
CA ASN A 41 4.59 -5.90 2.50
C ASN A 41 4.34 -5.30 3.90
N ARG A 42 3.50 -4.27 4.04
CA ARG A 42 3.18 -3.59 5.32
C ARG A 42 4.41 -3.05 6.07
N SER A 43 5.51 -2.80 5.37
CA SER A 43 6.76 -2.28 5.95
C SER A 43 7.02 -0.80 5.61
N GLY A 44 6.20 -0.20 4.73
CA GLY A 44 6.35 1.18 4.26
C GLY A 44 5.92 2.28 5.24
N GLY A 45 5.12 1.97 6.27
CA GLY A 45 4.61 2.96 7.20
C GLY A 45 3.59 3.92 6.58
N GLU A 46 3.53 5.15 7.07
CA GLU A 46 2.68 6.20 6.51
C GLU A 46 3.34 6.78 5.24
N PRO A 47 2.64 6.83 4.08
CA PRO A 47 3.23 7.31 2.84
C PRO A 47 3.40 8.83 2.83
N SER A 48 4.39 9.32 2.09
CA SER A 48 4.50 10.76 1.76
C SER A 48 3.32 11.21 0.90
N SER A 49 3.01 12.52 0.91
CA SER A 49 1.92 13.09 0.10
C SER A 49 2.00 12.73 -1.38
N GLU A 50 3.22 12.75 -1.94
CA GLU A 50 3.46 12.34 -3.33
C GLU A 50 3.10 10.86 -3.57
N ASN A 51 3.54 9.96 -2.70
CA ASN A 51 3.23 8.53 -2.84
C ASN A 51 1.74 8.26 -2.57
N MET A 52 1.09 9.03 -1.68
CA MET A 52 -0.36 8.94 -1.48
C MET A 52 -1.10 9.30 -2.76
N LEU A 53 -0.77 10.41 -3.42
CA LEU A 53 -1.40 10.82 -4.68
C LEU A 53 -1.21 9.76 -5.78
N ARG A 54 -0.02 9.18 -5.88
CA ARG A 54 0.27 8.12 -6.86
C ARG A 54 -0.54 6.85 -6.59
N MET A 55 -0.61 6.42 -5.34
CA MET A 55 -1.38 5.23 -4.93
C MET A 55 -2.90 5.46 -5.05
N ALA A 56 -3.37 6.66 -4.72
CA ALA A 56 -4.75 7.09 -4.90
C ALA A 56 -5.18 6.98 -6.36
N LYS A 57 -4.34 7.45 -7.28
CA LYS A 57 -4.58 7.36 -8.73
C LYS A 57 -4.69 5.92 -9.23
N ILE A 58 -3.81 5.01 -8.80
CA ILE A 58 -3.87 3.61 -9.28
C ILE A 58 -5.06 2.84 -8.68
N LEU A 59 -5.43 3.13 -7.43
CA LEU A 59 -6.52 2.46 -6.72
C LEU A 59 -7.89 3.11 -6.95
N ASP A 60 -7.93 4.25 -7.65
CA ASP A 60 -9.13 5.04 -7.93
C ASP A 60 -9.89 5.40 -6.64
N VAL A 61 -9.18 6.04 -5.71
CA VAL A 61 -9.68 6.50 -4.41
C VAL A 61 -9.07 7.83 -4.03
N ASP A 62 -9.63 8.49 -3.02
CA ASP A 62 -9.07 9.72 -2.47
C ASP A 62 -7.74 9.48 -1.71
N PRO A 63 -6.82 10.46 -1.68
CA PRO A 63 -5.56 10.34 -0.93
C PRO A 63 -5.77 10.10 0.57
N GLU A 64 -6.87 10.59 1.14
CA GLU A 64 -7.22 10.36 2.55
C GLU A 64 -7.51 8.87 2.82
N GLU A 65 -8.12 8.18 1.86
CA GLU A 65 -8.37 6.74 1.97
C GLU A 65 -7.04 5.96 2.01
N ILE A 66 -6.05 6.36 1.21
CA ILE A 66 -4.71 5.78 1.24
C ILE A 66 -4.08 5.92 2.64
N LEU A 67 -4.20 7.10 3.25
CA LEU A 67 -3.70 7.32 4.61
C LEU A 67 -4.42 6.45 5.64
N ARG A 68 -5.74 6.32 5.53
CA ARG A 68 -6.56 5.47 6.41
C ARG A 68 -6.12 4.00 6.33
N LEU A 69 -5.93 3.49 5.12
CA LEU A 69 -5.46 2.12 4.87
C LEU A 69 -4.03 1.89 5.40
N ALA A 70 -3.13 2.86 5.23
CA ALA A 70 -1.76 2.77 5.76
C ALA A 70 -1.71 2.76 7.29
N LYS A 71 -2.55 3.58 7.94
CA LYS A 71 -2.68 3.61 9.41
C LYS A 71 -3.19 2.27 9.96
N PHE A 72 -4.14 1.64 9.27
CA PHE A 72 -4.60 0.29 9.62
C PHE A 72 -3.44 -0.72 9.57
N ASP A 73 -2.64 -0.73 8.50
CA ASP A 73 -1.49 -1.63 8.38
C ASP A 73 -0.46 -1.41 9.51
N LYS A 74 -0.19 -0.16 9.87
CA LYS A 74 0.69 0.20 10.99
C LYS A 74 0.19 -0.37 12.32
N GLN A 75 -1.13 -0.30 12.58
CA GLN A 75 -1.74 -0.84 13.79
C GLN A 75 -1.68 -2.37 13.85
N CYS A 76 -1.92 -3.06 12.72
CA CYS A 76 -1.76 -4.51 12.64
C CYS A 76 -0.33 -4.95 12.98
N ARG A 77 0.68 -4.19 12.52
CA ARG A 77 2.08 -4.47 12.84
C ARG A 77 2.42 -4.24 14.32
N ALA A 78 1.86 -3.21 14.94
CA ALA A 78 2.09 -2.94 16.36
C ALA A 78 1.59 -4.10 17.24
N LYS A 79 0.35 -4.55 17.00
CA LYS A 79 -0.25 -5.67 17.75
C LYS A 79 0.54 -6.99 17.63
N GLN A 80 1.18 -7.25 16.49
CA GLN A 80 1.99 -8.44 16.28
C GLN A 80 3.30 -8.43 17.10
N LYS A 81 3.86 -7.24 17.36
CA LYS A 81 5.07 -7.10 18.18
C LYS A 81 4.76 -7.32 19.66
N ASP A 82 3.61 -6.85 20.12
CA ASP A 82 3.21 -6.96 21.54
C ASP A 82 2.85 -8.41 21.95
N GLN A 83 2.51 -9.27 20.99
CA GLN A 83 2.21 -10.70 21.23
C GLN A 83 3.45 -11.61 21.21
N GLN A 84 4.61 -11.07 20.83
CA GLN A 84 5.88 -11.80 20.75
C GLN A 84 6.88 -11.37 21.85
N ALA A 85 6.44 -10.52 22.78
CA ALA A 85 7.22 -9.98 23.89
C ALA A 85 6.84 -10.64 25.22
#